data_AF-A0A4S3IYE0-F1
#
_entry.id   AF-A0A4S3IYE0-F1
#
_cell.length_a   1.000
_cell.length_b   1.000
_cell.length_c   1.000
_cell.angle_alpha   90.00
_cell.angle_beta   90.00
_cell.angle_gamma   90.00
#
_symmetry.space_group_name_H-M   'P 1'
#
loop_
_entity.id
_entity.type
_entity.pdbx_description
1 polymer ?
#
loop_
_entity_poly.entity_id
_entity_poly.type
_entity_poly.pdbx_seq_one_letter_code
_entity_poly.pdbx_strand_id
1 'polypeptide(L)'
;MLSILRKARLKDKELRILMLGLDNAGKTTIVKQVMNEDVTTIPGDVGGQKTLRSYWKNYFEKTDTLVWVVDATDRLRVDDCRDELAGLLLEDVRFASPTR
;
A
#
# COMPACT_ATOMS: atom_id res chain seq x y z
N MET A 1 36.17 9.18 10.98
CA MET A 1 35.63 9.83 9.77
C MET A 1 34.63 8.95 9.01
N LEU A 2 34.97 7.70 8.65
CA LEU A 2 34.12 6.79 7.85
C LEU A 2 32.78 6.37 8.50
N SER A 3 32.71 6.33 9.83
CA SER A 3 31.49 6.01 10.59
C SER A 3 30.45 7.14 10.56
N ILE A 4 30.88 8.40 10.41
CA ILE A 4 29.99 9.57 10.30
C ILE A 4 29.39 9.62 8.89
N LEU A 5 30.16 9.31 7.84
CA LEU A 5 29.64 9.18 6.47
C LEU A 5 28.62 8.03 6.33
N ARG A 6 28.83 6.89 6.99
CA ARG A 6 27.85 5.79 7.02
C ARG A 6 26.54 6.17 7.73
N LYS A 7 26.62 6.93 8.83
CA LYS A 7 25.44 7.44 9.56
C LYS A 7 24.68 8.53 8.79
N ALA A 8 25.38 9.37 8.01
CA ALA A 8 24.74 10.35 7.14
C ALA A 8 23.96 9.68 6.00
N ARG A 9 24.50 8.60 5.41
CA ARG A 9 23.83 7.85 4.33
C ARG A 9 22.60 7.05 4.76
N LEU A 10 22.39 6.86 6.07
CA LEU A 10 21.20 6.23 6.65
C LEU A 10 20.10 7.25 6.99
N LYS A 11 20.40 8.57 6.98
CA LYS A 11 19.45 9.62 7.36
C LYS A 11 18.57 10.15 6.24
N ASP A 12 18.88 9.86 4.97
CA ASP A 12 18.14 10.35 3.79
C ASP A 12 17.55 9.20 2.95
N LYS A 13 16.98 8.18 3.60
CA LYS A 13 16.20 7.17 2.86
C LYS A 13 14.73 7.51 2.99
N GLU A 14 14.17 8.17 1.97
CA GLU A 14 12.72 8.29 1.81
C GLU A 14 12.13 6.89 1.65
N LEU A 15 11.35 6.45 2.64
CA LEU A 15 10.60 5.21 2.56
C LEU A 15 9.30 5.47 1.80
N ARG A 16 9.10 4.71 0.72
CA ARG A 16 7.87 4.78 -0.07
C ARG A 16 6.95 3.64 0.33
N ILE A 17 5.87 3.98 1.02
CA ILE A 17 4.87 3.03 1.52
C ILE A 17 3.67 3.03 0.57
N LEU A 18 3.26 1.86 0.12
CA LEU A 18 2.02 1.67 -0.64
C LEU A 18 0.97 1.05 0.27
N MET A 19 -0.16 1.73 0.47
CA MET A 19 -1.27 1.22 1.27
C MET A 19 -2.40 0.74 0.37
N LEU A 20 -2.70 -0.57 0.42
CA LEU A 20 -3.75 -1.22 -0.38
C LEU A 20 -4.74 -1.97 0.52
N GLY A 21 -5.83 -2.46 -0.06
CA GLY A 21 -6.93 -3.14 0.64
C GLY A 21 -8.27 -2.89 -0.07
N LEU A 22 -9.32 -3.59 0.35
CA LEU A 22 -10.66 -3.41 -0.23
C LEU A 22 -11.22 -2.00 0.02
N ASP A 23 -12.19 -1.62 -0.79
CA ASP A 23 -13.02 -0.42 -0.57
C ASP A 23 -13.67 -0.45 0.83
N ASN A 24 -13.80 0.73 1.43
CA ASN A 24 -14.24 0.92 2.81
C ASN A 24 -13.37 0.26 3.91
N ALA A 25 -12.20 -0.29 3.60
CA ALA A 25 -11.32 -0.89 4.61
C ALA A 25 -10.67 0.13 5.59
N GLY A 26 -10.85 1.45 5.39
CA GLY A 26 -10.31 2.49 6.27
C GLY A 26 -8.94 3.07 5.87
N LYS A 27 -8.43 2.77 4.67
CA LYS A 27 -7.13 3.27 4.17
C LYS A 27 -7.01 4.80 4.22
N THR A 28 -7.99 5.51 3.67
CA THR A 28 -8.00 6.99 3.63
C THR A 28 -8.01 7.58 5.05
N THR A 29 -8.76 6.97 5.96
CA THR A 29 -8.80 7.34 7.38
C THR A 29 -7.42 7.23 8.03
N ILE A 30 -6.72 6.11 7.81
CA ILE A 30 -5.37 5.90 8.35
C ILE A 30 -4.39 6.93 7.78
N VAL A 31 -4.39 7.16 6.46
CA VAL A 31 -3.50 8.14 5.81
C VAL A 31 -3.72 9.53 6.40
N LYS A 32 -4.97 9.98 6.50
CA LYS A 32 -5.29 11.29 7.09
C LYS A 32 -4.83 11.44 8.52
N GLN A 33 -5.04 10.41 9.33
CA GLN A 33 -4.60 10.41 10.71
C GLN A 33 -3.07 10.49 10.82
N VAL A 34 -2.34 9.81 9.93
CA VAL A 34 -0.87 9.90 9.85
C VAL A 34 -0.40 11.28 9.34
N MET A 35 -1.13 11.88 8.41
CA MET A 35 -0.85 13.23 7.88
C MET A 35 -1.31 14.36 8.81
N ASN A 36 -1.92 14.03 9.95
CA ASN A 36 -2.53 14.99 10.89
C ASN A 36 -3.57 15.90 10.18
N GLU A 37 -4.32 15.33 9.25
CA GLU A 37 -5.42 15.95 8.52
C GLU A 37 -6.78 15.65 9.18
N ASP A 38 -7.77 16.52 8.95
CA ASP A 38 -9.13 16.28 9.41
C ASP A 38 -9.73 15.01 8.77
N VAL A 39 -10.02 14.04 9.62
CA VAL A 39 -10.59 12.74 9.24
C VAL A 39 -12.02 12.89 8.71
N THR A 40 -12.73 13.94 9.15
CA THR A 40 -14.14 14.22 8.78
C THR A 40 -14.31 14.67 7.33
N THR A 41 -13.27 15.26 6.72
CA THR A 41 -13.33 15.77 5.33
C THR A 41 -13.04 14.68 4.31
N ILE A 42 -13.80 13.60 4.27
CA ILE A 42 -13.56 12.48 3.32
C ILE A 42 -13.61 13.02 1.87
N PRO A 43 -12.49 13.02 1.11
CA PRO A 43 -12.55 13.33 -0.32
C PRO A 43 -13.43 12.27 -0.96
N GLY A 44 -14.42 12.68 -1.75
CA GLY A 44 -15.39 11.78 -2.37
C GLY A 44 -14.70 10.55 -2.98
N ASP A 45 -15.28 9.36 -2.75
CA ASP A 45 -14.74 8.01 -2.95
C ASP A 45 -14.22 7.67 -4.36
N VAL A 46 -13.21 8.39 -4.84
CA VAL A 46 -12.55 8.08 -6.12
C VAL A 46 -11.58 6.89 -5.96
N GLY A 47 -11.08 6.63 -4.75
CA GLY A 47 -9.97 5.70 -4.49
C GLY A 47 -10.31 4.20 -4.41
N GLY A 48 -11.58 3.81 -4.42
CA GLY A 48 -12.02 2.43 -4.17
C GLY A 48 -12.68 1.72 -5.36
N GLN A 49 -12.92 2.41 -6.48
CA GLN A 49 -13.53 1.78 -7.64
C GLN A 49 -12.63 0.64 -8.17
N LYS A 50 -13.22 -0.51 -8.49
CA LYS A 50 -12.54 -1.67 -9.11
C LYS A 50 -11.59 -1.28 -10.26
N THR A 51 -11.90 -0.18 -10.95
CA THR A 51 -11.10 0.43 -12.02
C THR A 51 -9.69 0.83 -11.61
N LEU A 52 -9.43 1.16 -10.33
CA LEU A 52 -8.08 1.52 -9.85
C LEU A 52 -7.20 0.32 -9.51
N ARG A 53 -7.79 -0.88 -9.33
CA ARG A 53 -7.04 -2.10 -8.98
C ARG A 53 -6.07 -2.52 -10.08
N SER A 54 -6.41 -2.25 -11.35
CA SER A 54 -5.54 -2.51 -12.50
C SER A 54 -4.26 -1.65 -12.50
N TYR A 55 -4.26 -0.49 -11.83
CA TYR A 55 -3.12 0.43 -11.79
C TYR A 55 -2.19 0.20 -10.61
N TRP A 56 -2.58 -0.60 -9.60
CA TRP A 56 -1.78 -0.85 -8.40
C TRP A 56 -0.35 -1.30 -8.73
N LYS A 57 -0.21 -2.11 -9.78
CA LYS A 57 1.07 -2.62 -10.32
C LYS A 57 2.08 -1.53 -10.65
N ASN A 58 1.62 -0.41 -11.19
CA ASN A 58 2.49 0.70 -11.61
C ASN A 58 3.16 1.41 -10.41
N TYR A 59 2.68 1.17 -9.20
CA TYR A 59 3.22 1.76 -7.98
C TYR A 59 4.21 0.84 -7.25
N PHE A 60 4.31 -0.45 -7.61
CA PHE A 60 5.18 -1.43 -6.93
C PHE A 60 6.68 -1.17 -7.14
N GLU A 61 7.11 -0.80 -8.35
CA GLU A 61 8.53 -0.57 -8.67
C GLU A 61 9.19 0.49 -7.77
N LYS A 62 8.39 1.40 -7.21
CA LYS A 62 8.85 2.50 -6.35
C LYS A 62 8.48 2.28 -4.88
N THR A 63 7.98 1.12 -4.49
CA THR A 63 7.51 0.89 -3.11
C THR A 63 8.53 0.10 -2.31
N ASP A 64 8.93 0.60 -1.14
CA ASP A 64 9.78 -0.12 -0.19
C ASP A 64 8.97 -1.04 0.73
N THR A 65 7.69 -0.73 0.99
CA THR A 65 6.83 -1.50 1.90
C THR A 65 5.37 -1.43 1.48
N LEU A 66 4.73 -2.59 1.37
CA LEU A 66 3.28 -2.72 1.18
C LEU A 66 2.59 -2.83 2.54
N VAL A 67 1.56 -2.03 2.77
CA VAL A 67 0.63 -2.14 3.91
C VAL A 67 -0.74 -2.57 3.37
N TRP A 68 -1.20 -3.76 3.79
CA TRP A 68 -2.53 -4.26 3.43
C TRP A 68 -3.52 -4.03 4.57
N VAL A 69 -4.58 -3.28 4.30
CA VAL A 69 -5.59 -2.90 5.30
C VAL A 69 -6.82 -3.77 5.13
N VAL A 70 -7.26 -4.38 6.23
CA VAL A 70 -8.45 -5.24 6.31
C VAL A 70 -9.37 -4.69 7.38
N ASP A 71 -10.66 -4.55 7.05
CA ASP A 71 -11.69 -4.25 8.04
C ASP A 71 -12.01 -5.53 8.82
N ALA A 72 -11.64 -5.56 10.11
CA ALA A 72 -11.86 -6.70 10.99
C ALA A 72 -13.35 -6.96 11.31
N THR A 73 -14.22 -5.98 11.09
CA THR A 73 -15.66 -6.10 11.33
C THR A 73 -16.40 -6.68 10.13
N ASP A 74 -15.82 -6.57 8.93
CA ASP A 74 -16.42 -7.03 7.69
C ASP A 74 -16.07 -8.49 7.38
N ARG A 75 -16.72 -9.40 8.11
CA ARG A 75 -16.48 -10.86 7.98
C ARG A 75 -16.89 -11.42 6.62
N LEU A 76 -17.82 -10.76 5.91
CA LEU A 76 -18.33 -11.24 4.62
C LEU A 76 -17.31 -11.07 3.50
N ARG A 77 -16.41 -10.09 3.61
CA ARG A 77 -15.41 -9.76 2.58
C ARG A 77 -13.99 -10.21 2.95
N VAL A 78 -13.81 -11.03 3.98
CA VAL A 78 -12.48 -11.55 4.37
C VAL A 78 -11.90 -12.47 3.29
N ASP A 79 -12.75 -13.32 2.69
CA ASP A 79 -12.30 -14.18 1.59
C ASP A 79 -11.92 -13.35 0.36
N ASP A 80 -12.72 -12.32 0.02
CA ASP A 80 -12.38 -11.37 -1.04
C ASP A 80 -11.05 -10.65 -0.76
N CYS A 81 -10.79 -10.25 0.49
CA CYS A 81 -9.51 -9.64 0.90
C CYS A 81 -8.33 -10.59 0.64
N ARG A 82 -8.49 -11.87 0.98
CA ARG A 82 -7.46 -12.89 0.78
C ARG A 82 -7.19 -13.08 -0.70
N ASP A 83 -8.24 -13.26 -1.50
CA ASP A 83 -8.11 -13.61 -2.92
C ASP A 83 -7.49 -12.45 -3.71
N GLU A 84 -7.83 -11.21 -3.38
CA GLU A 84 -7.21 -10.00 -3.96
C GLU A 84 -5.73 -9.85 -3.57
N LEU A 85 -5.38 -10.04 -2.29
CA LEU A 85 -3.99 -10.01 -1.85
C LEU A 85 -3.18 -11.14 -2.50
N ALA A 86 -3.74 -12.34 -2.57
CA ALA A 86 -3.11 -13.48 -3.23
C ALA A 86 -2.90 -13.21 -4.72
N GLY A 87 -3.91 -12.69 -5.42
CA GLY A 87 -3.79 -12.29 -6.82
C GLY A 87 -2.68 -11.28 -7.05
N LEU A 88 -2.63 -10.23 -6.21
CA LEU A 88 -1.61 -9.19 -6.27
C LEU A 88 -0.19 -9.73 -6.04
N LEU A 89 0.01 -10.58 -5.03
CA LEU A 89 1.33 -11.16 -4.73
C LEU A 89 1.76 -12.22 -5.76
N LEU A 90 0.83 -13.05 -6.24
CA LEU A 90 1.12 -14.06 -7.27
C LEU A 90 1.49 -13.42 -8.61
N GLU A 91 0.95 -12.25 -8.91
CA GLU A 91 1.34 -11.48 -10.08
C GLU A 91 2.72 -10.84 -9.89
N ASP A 92 3.06 -10.32 -8.70
CA ASP A 92 4.39 -9.78 -8.38
C ASP A 92 5.50 -10.85 -8.47
N VAL A 93 5.23 -12.07 -7.99
CA VAL A 93 6.17 -13.21 -8.10
C VAL A 93 6.46 -13.58 -9.57
N ARG A 94 5.53 -13.34 -10.50
CA ARG A 94 5.77 -13.54 -11.94
C ARG A 94 6.69 -12.48 -12.53
N PHE A 95 6.72 -11.26 -11.97
CA PHE A 95 7.67 -10.20 -12.35
C PHE A 95 9.04 -10.36 -11.67
N ALA A 96 9.08 -10.98 -10.49
CA ALA A 96 10.33 -11.36 -9.81
C ALA A 96 11.03 -12.57 -10.44
N SER A 97 10.43 -13.23 -11.44
CA SER A 97 11.16 -14.15 -12.31
C SER A 97 12.21 -13.34 -13.08
N PRO A 98 13.51 -13.55 -12.84
CA PRO A 98 14.53 -12.86 -13.59
C PRO A 98 14.47 -13.36 -15.03
N THR A 99 13.99 -12.51 -15.92
CA THR A 99 14.29 -12.63 -17.34
C THR A 99 15.81 -12.66 -17.47
N ARG A 100 16.31 -13.69 -18.15
CA ARG A 100 17.67 -13.75 -18.69
C ARG A 100 18.02 -12.49 -19.49
#